data_AF-A0A937P9I9-F1
#
_entry.id   AF-A0A937P9I9-F1
#
_cell.length_a   1.000
_cell.length_b   1.000
_cell.length_c   1.000
_cell.angle_alpha   90.00
_cell.angle_beta   90.00
_cell.angle_gamma   90.00
#
_symmetry.space_group_name_H-M   'P 1'
#
loop_
_entity.id
_entity.type
_entity.pdbx_description
1 polymer ?
#
loop_
_entity_poly.entity_id
_entity_poly.type
_entity_poly.pdbx_seq_one_letter_code
_entity_poly.pdbx_strand_id
1 'polypeptide(L)'
;MKNDDKANKIPNRINEFLESGMYGPTLQKNLFECWLHDYPQNPWETSEYYDYQHIPYMYIGDRAYGPCWYNPLSVLYGPEYYDVNDPTSFGLAGCAAKILGSEPKRENVDALEEILTMDLFQDLDLPFKCINPQAVKWIRKNLTPDPNLVLIDKPCRFIYDIVFKDACRQKALGYAFLVNYYDPATEASEYEYEMNNKEYFYGPSYLYDKYYNNAENSGKSDQAYSIVNDAGFWLRRKIDGSYDEIWMLLSQAMNQYDGEWLEYMWGGWEYFNNGYYEEENYEEPYPTEGN
;
A
#
# COMPACT_ATOMS: atom_id res chain seq x y z
N MET A 1 5.62 -30.09 -25.38
CA MET A 1 5.24 -29.09 -26.40
C MET A 1 4.91 -27.81 -25.65
N LYS A 2 5.82 -26.82 -25.70
CA LYS A 2 5.68 -25.55 -24.98
C LYS A 2 4.83 -24.59 -25.83
N ASN A 3 4.02 -23.78 -25.15
CA ASN A 3 3.11 -22.79 -25.71
C ASN A 3 3.89 -21.63 -26.34
N ASP A 4 4.23 -21.72 -27.63
CA ASP A 4 4.89 -20.64 -28.37
C ASP A 4 3.89 -19.71 -29.11
N ASP A 5 2.59 -19.97 -29.05
CA ASP A 5 1.57 -19.22 -29.81
C ASP A 5 0.97 -17.99 -29.09
N LYS A 6 1.30 -17.74 -27.81
CA LYS A 6 0.77 -16.57 -27.08
C LYS A 6 1.47 -15.26 -27.43
N ALA A 7 2.74 -15.29 -27.85
CA ALA A 7 3.54 -14.08 -28.05
C ALA A 7 3.09 -13.21 -29.24
N ASN A 8 2.39 -13.78 -30.23
CA ASN A 8 2.10 -13.07 -31.49
C ASN A 8 0.72 -12.39 -31.57
N LYS A 9 -0.20 -12.62 -30.60
CA LYS A 9 -1.53 -11.96 -30.59
C LYS A 9 -1.63 -10.76 -29.65
N ILE A 10 -0.76 -10.68 -28.65
CA ILE A 10 -0.78 -9.65 -27.60
C ILE A 10 -0.25 -8.29 -28.10
N PRO A 11 0.83 -8.19 -28.91
CA PRO A 11 1.39 -6.89 -29.32
C PRO A 11 0.42 -5.98 -30.06
N ASN A 12 -0.50 -6.53 -30.85
CA ASN A 12 -1.44 -5.73 -31.65
C ASN A 12 -2.50 -5.03 -30.80
N ARG A 13 -2.97 -5.65 -29.71
CA ARG A 13 -3.98 -5.03 -28.84
C ARG A 13 -3.41 -3.89 -27.99
N ILE A 14 -2.17 -4.02 -27.54
CA ILE A 14 -1.47 -2.95 -26.81
C ILE A 14 -1.29 -1.75 -27.75
N ASN A 15 -0.85 -1.96 -28.99
CA ASN A 15 -0.70 -0.86 -29.94
C ASN A 15 -2.04 -0.19 -30.24
N GLU A 16 -3.11 -0.95 -30.46
CA GLU A 16 -4.46 -0.37 -30.62
C GLU A 16 -4.91 0.40 -29.36
N PHE A 17 -4.62 -0.10 -28.17
CA PHE A 17 -4.91 0.56 -26.90
C PHE A 17 -4.08 1.85 -26.71
N LEU A 18 -2.79 1.82 -27.01
CA LEU A 18 -1.89 2.97 -26.96
C LEU A 18 -2.28 4.02 -28.01
N GLU A 19 -2.66 3.58 -29.22
CA GLU A 19 -3.10 4.43 -30.33
C GLU A 19 -4.50 5.02 -30.10
N SER A 20 -5.35 4.37 -29.29
CA SER A 20 -6.70 4.84 -28.97
C SER A 20 -6.75 6.10 -28.10
N GLY A 21 -5.59 6.56 -27.58
CA GLY A 21 -5.53 7.68 -26.66
C GLY A 21 -6.14 7.38 -25.28
N MET A 22 -6.34 6.10 -24.95
CA MET A 22 -6.84 5.68 -23.63
C MET A 22 -5.82 5.89 -22.50
N TYR A 23 -4.56 6.19 -22.78
CA TYR A 23 -3.56 6.44 -21.75
C TYR A 23 -3.81 7.75 -20.98
N GLY A 24 -3.36 7.81 -19.72
CA GLY A 24 -3.53 8.98 -18.86
C GLY A 24 -4.88 8.98 -18.13
N PRO A 25 -5.61 10.12 -18.05
CA PRO A 25 -6.82 10.24 -17.22
C PRO A 25 -7.92 9.23 -17.54
N THR A 26 -8.06 8.82 -18.80
CA THR A 26 -9.07 7.84 -19.23
C THR A 26 -8.78 6.44 -18.69
N LEU A 27 -7.57 5.93 -18.85
CA LEU A 27 -7.13 4.65 -18.29
C LEU A 27 -7.26 4.65 -16.77
N GLN A 28 -6.78 5.72 -16.13
CA GLN A 28 -6.91 5.88 -14.67
C GLN A 28 -8.37 5.77 -14.25
N LYS A 29 -9.26 6.58 -14.86
CA LYS A 29 -10.70 6.55 -14.58
C LYS A 29 -11.29 5.15 -14.76
N ASN A 30 -11.03 4.50 -15.90
CA ASN A 30 -11.59 3.18 -16.20
C ASN A 30 -11.10 2.10 -15.22
N LEU A 31 -9.83 2.13 -14.82
CA LEU A 31 -9.27 1.22 -13.83
C LEU A 31 -9.97 1.37 -12.48
N PHE A 32 -10.11 2.61 -12.00
CA PHE A 32 -10.75 2.85 -10.71
C PHE A 32 -12.26 2.64 -10.74
N GLU A 33 -12.98 3.03 -11.79
CA GLU A 33 -14.42 2.74 -11.93
C GLU A 33 -14.70 1.24 -12.00
N CYS A 34 -13.87 0.48 -12.71
CA CYS A 34 -13.95 -0.97 -12.68
C CYS A 34 -13.74 -1.50 -11.25
N TRP A 35 -12.69 -1.03 -10.57
CA TRP A 35 -12.35 -1.53 -9.24
C TRP A 35 -13.46 -1.24 -8.23
N LEU A 36 -14.04 -0.03 -8.26
CA LEU A 36 -15.14 0.37 -7.38
C LEU A 36 -16.46 -0.35 -7.70
N HIS A 37 -16.73 -0.64 -8.97
CA HIS A 37 -17.92 -1.36 -9.38
C HIS A 37 -17.87 -2.85 -9.00
N ASP A 38 -16.69 -3.47 -9.13
CA ASP A 38 -16.50 -4.89 -8.90
C ASP A 38 -16.14 -5.24 -7.46
N TYR A 39 -15.84 -4.25 -6.62
CA TYR A 39 -15.56 -4.48 -5.21
C TYR A 39 -16.81 -5.09 -4.54
N PRO A 40 -16.76 -6.34 -4.06
CA PRO A 40 -17.93 -7.15 -3.67
C PRO A 40 -18.73 -6.57 -2.51
N GLN A 41 -18.14 -5.60 -1.85
CA GLN A 41 -18.69 -4.89 -0.73
C GLN A 41 -18.42 -3.44 -1.03
N ASN A 42 -19.42 -2.73 -1.58
CA ASN A 42 -19.37 -1.30 -1.77
C ASN A 42 -18.71 -0.70 -0.50
N PRO A 43 -17.50 -0.11 -0.56
CA PRO A 43 -16.73 0.12 0.67
C PRO A 43 -17.44 1.06 1.66
N TRP A 44 -18.44 1.81 1.15
CA TRP A 44 -19.34 2.65 1.93
C TRP A 44 -20.56 1.92 2.53
N GLU A 45 -20.93 0.72 2.06
CA GLU A 45 -21.97 -0.11 2.68
C GLU A 45 -21.43 -0.95 3.85
N THR A 46 -20.12 -1.17 3.90
CA THR A 46 -19.48 -1.97 4.96
C THR A 46 -18.82 -1.17 6.06
N SER A 47 -18.54 0.12 5.85
CA SER A 47 -18.05 1.00 6.91
C SER A 47 -19.05 1.19 8.06
N GLU A 48 -20.37 1.04 7.81
CA GLU A 48 -21.40 1.07 8.85
C GLU A 48 -21.56 -0.26 9.61
N TYR A 49 -21.06 -1.38 9.05
CA TYR A 49 -21.35 -2.73 9.56
C TYR A 49 -20.16 -3.44 10.22
N TYR A 50 -18.93 -2.99 9.93
CA TYR A 50 -17.73 -3.57 10.50
C TYR A 50 -17.21 -2.69 11.64
N ASP A 51 -17.65 -3.03 12.86
CA ASP A 51 -16.84 -2.79 14.05
C ASP A 51 -15.42 -3.31 13.74
N TYR A 52 -14.38 -2.51 14.02
CA TYR A 52 -12.97 -2.70 13.59
C TYR A 52 -12.40 -4.12 13.83
N GLN A 53 -13.09 -4.95 14.62
CA GLN A 53 -12.81 -6.35 14.92
C GLN A 53 -12.97 -7.33 13.74
N HIS A 54 -13.62 -6.97 12.63
CA HIS A 54 -13.92 -7.92 11.55
C HIS A 54 -13.27 -7.57 10.19
N ILE A 55 -12.32 -6.62 10.16
CA ILE A 55 -11.56 -6.34 8.94
C ILE A 55 -10.82 -7.64 8.56
N PRO A 56 -11.02 -8.20 7.34
CA PRO A 56 -10.42 -9.47 6.97
C PRO A 56 -8.89 -9.34 7.01
N TYR A 57 -8.27 -10.15 7.86
CA TYR A 57 -6.82 -10.26 7.91
C TYR A 57 -6.30 -10.66 6.53
N MET A 58 -5.56 -9.77 5.90
CA MET A 58 -4.75 -10.16 4.76
C MET A 58 -3.51 -10.85 5.33
N TYR A 59 -3.58 -12.17 5.45
CA TYR A 59 -2.33 -12.92 5.51
C TYR A 59 -1.61 -12.67 4.17
N ILE A 60 -0.31 -12.44 4.23
CA ILE A 60 0.54 -12.65 3.05
C ILE A 60 1.38 -13.85 3.44
N GLY A 61 1.36 -14.88 2.61
CA GLY A 61 1.90 -16.22 2.89
C GLY A 61 3.43 -16.28 2.90
N ASP A 62 4.05 -15.25 3.47
CA ASP A 62 5.46 -14.96 3.39
C ASP A 62 6.03 -14.88 4.82
N ARG A 63 7.07 -15.68 5.06
CA ARG A 63 7.70 -15.85 6.38
C ARG A 63 8.26 -14.53 6.94
N ALA A 64 8.53 -13.56 6.07
CA ALA A 64 8.99 -12.23 6.42
C ALA A 64 7.85 -11.22 6.65
N TYR A 65 6.61 -11.52 6.24
CA TYR A 65 5.55 -10.52 6.13
C TYR A 65 4.64 -10.42 7.36
N GLY A 66 4.30 -11.56 7.98
CA GLY A 66 3.21 -11.60 8.96
C GLY A 66 1.87 -11.13 8.39
N PRO A 67 0.78 -11.14 9.19
CA PRO A 67 -0.46 -10.51 8.78
C PRO A 67 -0.24 -8.99 8.69
N CYS A 68 -0.40 -8.42 7.48
CA CYS A 68 -0.41 -6.97 7.32
C CYS A 68 -1.84 -6.49 7.10
N TRP A 69 -2.23 -5.48 7.85
CA TRP A 69 -3.48 -4.75 7.63
C TRP A 69 -3.29 -3.90 6.38
N TYR A 70 -4.29 -3.92 5.48
CA TYR A 70 -4.41 -3.16 4.22
C TYR A 70 -3.15 -2.40 3.77
N ASN A 71 -2.44 -2.96 2.79
CA ASN A 71 -1.32 -2.28 2.15
C ASN A 71 -1.85 -1.50 0.94
N PRO A 72 -1.44 -0.25 0.67
CA PRO A 72 -1.76 0.43 -0.59
C PRO A 72 -1.52 -0.44 -1.84
N LEU A 73 -0.55 -1.35 -1.77
CA LEU A 73 -0.26 -2.30 -2.84
C LEU A 73 -1.34 -3.40 -3.00
N SER A 74 -2.12 -3.72 -1.98
CA SER A 74 -3.23 -4.66 -2.10
C SER A 74 -4.33 -4.14 -3.01
N VAL A 75 -4.39 -2.82 -3.24
CA VAL A 75 -5.26 -2.27 -4.30
C VAL A 75 -4.73 -2.61 -5.69
N LEU A 76 -3.42 -2.79 -5.87
CA LEU A 76 -2.86 -3.16 -7.18
C LEU A 76 -3.20 -4.60 -7.54
N TYR A 77 -3.01 -5.56 -6.63
CA TYR A 77 -3.11 -6.99 -6.96
C TYR A 77 -4.25 -7.74 -6.24
N GLY A 78 -5.00 -7.08 -5.34
CA GLY A 78 -6.06 -7.71 -4.55
C GLY A 78 -5.52 -8.47 -3.32
N PRO A 79 -6.41 -8.89 -2.40
CA PRO A 79 -6.03 -9.68 -1.24
C PRO A 79 -5.57 -11.10 -1.62
N GLU A 80 -4.49 -11.59 -1.00
CA GLU A 80 -3.95 -12.94 -1.25
C GLU A 80 -4.83 -14.09 -0.70
N TYR A 81 -5.95 -13.85 -0.02
CA TYR A 81 -6.68 -14.91 0.68
C TYR A 81 -8.14 -15.10 0.27
N TYR A 82 -8.61 -14.37 -0.75
CA TYR A 82 -9.97 -14.60 -1.25
C TYR A 82 -10.03 -15.80 -2.19
N ASP A 83 -11.19 -16.45 -2.18
CA ASP A 83 -11.52 -17.61 -3.00
C ASP A 83 -11.18 -17.33 -4.46
N VAL A 84 -10.36 -18.19 -5.07
CA VAL A 84 -9.97 -18.08 -6.48
C VAL A 84 -11.16 -18.15 -7.43
N ASN A 85 -12.31 -18.62 -6.94
CA ASN A 85 -13.56 -18.70 -7.67
C ASN A 85 -14.46 -17.47 -7.44
N ASP A 86 -14.05 -16.51 -6.61
CA ASP A 86 -14.79 -15.27 -6.39
C ASP A 86 -14.26 -14.16 -7.33
N PRO A 87 -14.96 -13.89 -8.44
CA PRO A 87 -14.50 -12.94 -9.46
C PRO A 87 -14.58 -11.47 -9.02
N THR A 88 -14.99 -11.21 -7.78
CA THR A 88 -15.12 -9.86 -7.22
C THR A 88 -13.87 -9.42 -6.46
N SER A 89 -12.98 -10.35 -6.08
CA SER A 89 -11.87 -10.06 -5.17
C SER A 89 -10.58 -9.60 -5.86
N PHE A 90 -10.69 -8.83 -6.96
CA PHE A 90 -9.52 -8.40 -7.72
C PHE A 90 -9.21 -6.91 -7.50
N GLY A 91 -7.92 -6.61 -7.29
CA GLY A 91 -7.41 -5.24 -7.36
C GLY A 91 -7.40 -4.69 -8.79
N LEU A 92 -6.64 -3.62 -9.00
CA LEU A 92 -6.45 -2.99 -10.32
C LEU A 92 -5.96 -3.97 -11.39
N ALA A 93 -5.24 -5.04 -11.02
CA ALA A 93 -4.82 -6.11 -11.91
C ALA A 93 -6.01 -6.88 -12.54
N GLY A 94 -7.07 -7.16 -11.79
CA GLY A 94 -8.28 -7.77 -12.36
C GLY A 94 -9.01 -6.81 -13.29
N CYS A 95 -9.02 -5.52 -12.95
CA CYS A 95 -9.58 -4.49 -13.81
C CYS A 95 -8.77 -4.26 -15.08
N ALA A 96 -7.45 -4.30 -14.99
CA ALA A 96 -6.56 -4.29 -16.14
C ALA A 96 -6.89 -5.46 -17.08
N ALA A 97 -7.06 -6.67 -16.53
CA ALA A 97 -7.46 -7.84 -17.32
C ALA A 97 -8.81 -7.64 -18.02
N LYS A 98 -9.84 -7.16 -17.30
CA LYS A 98 -11.15 -6.85 -17.88
C LYS A 98 -11.05 -5.83 -19.02
N ILE A 99 -10.27 -4.76 -18.83
CA ILE A 99 -10.05 -3.71 -19.85
C ILE A 99 -9.35 -4.28 -21.09
N LEU A 100 -8.38 -5.18 -20.91
CA LEU A 100 -7.67 -5.86 -22.00
C LEU A 100 -8.49 -6.99 -22.65
N GLY A 101 -9.69 -7.27 -22.13
CA GLY A 101 -10.57 -8.34 -22.59
C GLY A 101 -10.04 -9.74 -22.27
N SER A 102 -9.24 -9.88 -21.22
CA SER A 102 -8.80 -11.15 -20.66
C SER A 102 -9.63 -11.50 -19.42
N GLU A 103 -9.72 -12.80 -19.12
CA GLU A 103 -10.41 -13.27 -17.91
C GLU A 103 -9.61 -12.84 -16.68
N PRO A 104 -10.22 -12.14 -15.70
CA PRO A 104 -9.55 -11.74 -14.49
C PRO A 104 -9.20 -12.98 -13.66
N LYS A 105 -7.91 -13.16 -13.37
CA LYS A 105 -7.37 -14.18 -12.49
C LYS A 105 -6.53 -13.50 -11.43
N ARG A 106 -6.42 -14.16 -10.28
CA ARG A 106 -5.63 -13.69 -9.13
C ARG A 106 -4.16 -13.44 -9.48
N GLU A 107 -3.64 -14.21 -10.42
CA GLU A 107 -2.26 -14.13 -10.91
C GLU A 107 -2.07 -13.12 -12.07
N ASN A 108 -3.11 -12.36 -12.45
CA ASN A 108 -3.03 -11.39 -13.56
C ASN A 108 -2.25 -10.11 -13.23
N VAL A 109 -1.20 -10.21 -12.43
CA VAL A 109 -0.21 -9.14 -12.34
C VAL A 109 0.28 -8.81 -13.76
N ASP A 110 0.43 -9.82 -14.61
CA ASP A 110 0.71 -9.71 -16.06
C ASP A 110 -0.16 -8.68 -16.78
N ALA A 111 -1.46 -8.59 -16.47
CA ALA A 111 -2.36 -7.64 -17.15
C ALA A 111 -2.09 -6.20 -16.72
N LEU A 112 -1.78 -5.99 -15.44
CA LEU A 112 -1.33 -4.69 -14.97
C LEU A 112 0.05 -4.36 -15.53
N GLU A 113 0.98 -5.31 -15.54
CA GLU A 113 2.32 -5.18 -16.11
C GLU A 113 2.28 -4.87 -17.61
N GLU A 114 1.31 -5.43 -18.34
CA GLU A 114 1.05 -5.12 -19.74
C GLU A 114 0.66 -3.64 -19.92
N ILE A 115 -0.21 -3.12 -19.04
CA ILE A 115 -0.58 -1.70 -19.02
C ILE A 115 0.61 -0.82 -18.62
N LEU A 116 1.36 -1.23 -17.59
CA LEU A 116 2.55 -0.53 -17.09
C LEU A 116 3.71 -0.57 -18.09
N THR A 117 3.69 -1.53 -19.03
CA THR A 117 4.79 -1.89 -19.94
C THR A 117 6.07 -2.29 -19.20
N MET A 118 5.93 -2.78 -17.96
CA MET A 118 7.03 -3.21 -17.10
C MET A 118 6.54 -4.11 -15.97
N ASP A 119 7.43 -4.95 -15.45
CA ASP A 119 7.15 -5.82 -14.32
C ASP A 119 6.85 -5.01 -13.05
N LEU A 120 5.83 -5.39 -12.29
CA LEU A 120 5.48 -4.77 -11.01
C LEU A 120 6.41 -5.25 -9.91
N PHE A 121 6.85 -6.51 -10.02
CA PHE A 121 7.82 -7.12 -9.13
C PHE A 121 9.15 -7.31 -9.84
N GLN A 122 10.23 -7.28 -9.07
CA GLN A 122 11.56 -7.61 -9.54
C GLN A 122 11.98 -8.97 -9.00
N ASP A 123 12.68 -9.73 -9.83
CA ASP A 123 13.16 -11.07 -9.50
C ASP A 123 14.46 -10.97 -8.68
N LEU A 124 14.32 -10.73 -7.38
CA LEU A 124 15.41 -10.79 -6.41
C LEU A 124 15.28 -12.08 -5.61
N ASP A 125 16.42 -12.72 -5.31
CA ASP A 125 16.51 -13.93 -4.48
C ASP A 125 16.33 -13.57 -2.99
N LEU A 126 15.13 -13.12 -2.65
CA LEU A 126 14.71 -12.71 -1.32
C LEU A 126 13.46 -13.51 -0.94
N PRO A 127 13.25 -13.82 0.36
CA PRO A 127 12.12 -14.64 0.79
C PRO A 127 10.78 -13.89 0.76
N PHE A 128 10.73 -12.70 0.14
CA PHE A 128 9.55 -11.87 -0.02
C PHE A 128 9.45 -11.25 -1.41
N LYS A 129 8.23 -10.88 -1.81
CA LYS A 129 7.98 -10.18 -3.08
C LYS A 129 8.65 -8.81 -3.09
N CYS A 130 9.54 -8.62 -4.06
CA CYS A 130 10.32 -7.40 -4.23
C CYS A 130 9.65 -6.49 -5.26
N ILE A 131 9.42 -5.23 -4.90
CA ILE A 131 8.69 -4.30 -5.76
C ILE A 131 9.64 -3.64 -6.75
N ASN A 132 9.24 -3.53 -8.00
CA ASN A 132 9.99 -2.75 -8.99
C ASN A 132 9.81 -1.23 -8.74
N PRO A 133 10.86 -0.48 -8.38
CA PRO A 133 10.75 0.97 -8.14
C PRO A 133 10.30 1.75 -9.39
N GLN A 134 10.59 1.27 -10.60
CA GLN A 134 10.13 1.94 -11.83
C GLN A 134 8.61 1.83 -11.99
N ALA A 135 8.01 0.70 -11.61
CA ALA A 135 6.57 0.53 -11.61
C ALA A 135 5.92 1.51 -10.62
N VAL A 136 6.46 1.64 -9.41
CA VAL A 136 5.99 2.61 -8.40
C VAL A 136 6.04 4.04 -8.92
N LYS A 137 7.15 4.42 -9.57
CA LYS A 137 7.32 5.74 -10.17
C LYS A 137 6.29 6.00 -11.28
N TRP A 138 5.99 5.00 -12.10
CA TRP A 138 4.94 5.08 -13.11
C TRP A 138 3.56 5.23 -12.46
N ILE A 139 3.26 4.44 -11.43
CA ILE A 139 1.98 4.49 -10.69
C ILE A 139 1.79 5.88 -10.09
N ARG A 140 2.79 6.43 -9.41
CA ARG A 140 2.75 7.79 -8.86
C ARG A 140 2.38 8.84 -9.90
N LYS A 141 2.94 8.72 -11.10
CA LYS A 141 2.72 9.67 -12.20
C LYS A 141 1.33 9.52 -12.86
N ASN A 142 0.79 8.30 -12.93
CA ASN A 142 -0.37 8.02 -13.78
C ASN A 142 -1.63 7.55 -13.03
N LEU A 143 -1.50 7.05 -11.81
CA LEU A 143 -2.58 6.42 -11.03
C LEU A 143 -2.88 7.14 -9.70
N THR A 144 -2.45 8.39 -9.55
CA THR A 144 -2.92 9.28 -8.47
C THR A 144 -4.01 10.20 -9.04
N PRO A 145 -5.31 9.93 -8.85
CA PRO A 145 -6.36 10.73 -9.46
C PRO A 145 -6.47 12.11 -8.81
N ASP A 146 -7.02 13.10 -9.51
CA ASP A 146 -7.36 14.40 -8.93
C ASP A 146 -8.43 14.23 -7.83
N PRO A 147 -8.37 14.94 -6.68
CA PRO A 147 -9.35 14.76 -5.61
C PRO A 147 -10.78 15.09 -6.00
N ASN A 148 -10.96 15.96 -7.00
CA ASN A 148 -12.26 16.39 -7.52
C ASN A 148 -12.70 15.56 -8.75
N LEU A 149 -11.87 14.64 -9.25
CA LEU A 149 -12.29 13.69 -10.27
C LEU A 149 -13.46 12.87 -9.72
N VAL A 150 -14.56 12.83 -10.46
CA VAL A 150 -15.74 12.05 -10.08
C VAL A 150 -15.64 10.66 -10.69
N LEU A 151 -15.67 9.64 -9.83
CA LEU A 151 -15.73 8.22 -10.16
C LEU A 151 -17.02 7.64 -9.57
N ILE A 152 -17.86 7.02 -10.40
CA ILE A 152 -19.17 6.46 -9.98
C ILE A 152 -19.95 7.44 -9.08
N ASP A 153 -20.19 8.66 -9.58
CA ASP A 153 -20.94 9.73 -8.89
C ASP A 153 -20.36 10.20 -7.54
N LYS A 154 -19.12 9.81 -7.21
CA LYS A 154 -18.40 10.25 -6.00
C LYS A 154 -17.07 10.91 -6.36
N PRO A 155 -16.67 12.01 -5.70
CA PRO A 155 -15.34 12.57 -5.87
C PRO A 155 -14.28 11.61 -5.31
N CYS A 156 -13.11 11.51 -5.93
CA CYS A 156 -11.99 10.69 -5.45
C CYS A 156 -11.62 10.98 -3.99
N ARG A 157 -11.78 12.23 -3.53
CA ARG A 157 -11.58 12.59 -2.12
C ARG A 157 -12.45 11.77 -1.17
N PHE A 158 -13.73 11.61 -1.50
CA PHE A 158 -14.64 10.76 -0.72
C PHE A 158 -14.14 9.31 -0.68
N ILE A 159 -13.66 8.81 -1.82
CA ILE A 159 -13.14 7.44 -1.93
C ILE A 159 -11.89 7.25 -1.08
N TYR A 160 -10.97 8.22 -1.14
CA TYR A 160 -9.78 8.24 -0.31
C TYR A 160 -10.14 8.21 1.18
N ASP A 161 -11.04 9.08 1.62
CA ASP A 161 -11.42 9.24 3.02
C ASP A 161 -11.99 7.95 3.62
N ILE A 162 -12.72 7.16 2.83
CA ILE A 162 -13.33 5.90 3.27
C ILE A 162 -12.39 4.71 3.16
N VAL A 163 -11.59 4.62 2.09
CA VAL A 163 -10.86 3.38 1.76
C VAL A 163 -9.38 3.44 2.10
N PHE A 164 -8.75 4.58 1.88
CA PHE A 164 -7.29 4.68 1.85
C PHE A 164 -6.70 5.42 3.04
N LYS A 165 -7.44 6.36 3.63
CA LYS A 165 -6.96 7.28 4.65
C LYS A 165 -6.26 6.58 5.81
N ASP A 166 -6.92 5.65 6.47
CA ASP A 166 -6.36 4.97 7.65
C ASP A 166 -5.13 4.12 7.29
N ALA A 167 -5.18 3.39 6.18
CA ALA A 167 -4.04 2.60 5.70
C ALA A 167 -2.84 3.50 5.35
N CYS A 168 -3.07 4.62 4.67
CA CYS A 168 -2.03 5.59 4.34
C CYS A 168 -1.39 6.18 5.60
N ARG A 169 -2.22 6.64 6.55
CA ARG A 169 -1.77 7.16 7.85
C ARG A 169 -0.93 6.13 8.60
N GLN A 170 -1.42 4.89 8.70
CA GLN A 170 -0.76 3.80 9.40
C GLN A 170 0.63 3.50 8.78
N LYS A 171 0.73 3.40 7.44
CA LYS A 171 2.03 3.27 6.77
C LYS A 171 2.96 4.45 7.00
N ALA A 172 2.43 5.68 7.00
CA ALA A 172 3.22 6.87 7.29
C ALA A 172 3.72 6.88 8.75
N LEU A 173 2.96 6.36 9.71
CA LEU A 173 3.40 6.20 11.09
C LEU A 173 4.55 5.20 11.22
N GLY A 174 4.47 4.05 10.54
CA GLY A 174 5.59 3.10 10.52
C GLY A 174 6.86 3.68 9.88
N TYR A 175 6.71 4.51 8.86
CA TYR A 175 7.82 5.24 8.24
C TYR A 175 8.43 6.24 9.23
N ALA A 176 7.59 7.10 9.82
CA ALA A 176 7.99 8.11 10.78
C ALA A 176 8.69 7.50 12.00
N PHE A 177 8.16 6.40 12.53
CA PHE A 177 8.79 5.66 13.62
C PHE A 177 10.22 5.24 13.27
N LEU A 178 10.43 4.60 12.10
CA LEU A 178 11.75 4.16 11.70
C LEU A 178 12.74 5.32 11.55
N VAL A 179 12.36 6.41 10.87
CA VAL A 179 13.29 7.52 10.60
C VAL A 179 13.60 8.37 11.83
N ASN A 180 12.71 8.39 12.83
CA ASN A 180 12.91 9.20 14.04
C ASN A 180 13.69 8.46 15.13
N TYR A 181 13.52 7.14 15.25
CA TYR A 181 14.18 6.35 16.30
C TYR A 181 15.42 5.59 15.83
N TYR A 182 15.58 5.40 14.52
CA TYR A 182 16.61 4.52 13.97
C TYR A 182 17.21 5.06 12.67
N ASP A 183 18.28 4.42 12.20
CA ASP A 183 18.79 4.59 10.84
C ASP A 183 18.22 3.50 9.92
N PRO A 184 17.29 3.81 8.98
CA PRO A 184 16.62 2.79 8.19
C PRO A 184 17.55 1.88 7.38
N ALA A 185 18.74 2.36 6.98
CA ALA A 185 19.68 1.55 6.22
C ALA A 185 20.34 0.48 7.11
N THR A 186 20.78 0.87 8.30
CA THR A 186 21.33 -0.04 9.31
C THR A 186 20.29 -1.08 9.73
N GLU A 187 19.08 -0.64 10.07
CA GLU A 187 17.99 -1.54 10.47
C GLU A 187 17.60 -2.53 9.36
N ALA A 188 17.63 -2.10 8.09
CA ALA A 188 17.35 -2.97 6.96
C ALA A 188 18.44 -4.02 6.76
N SER A 189 19.72 -3.65 6.88
CA SER A 189 20.83 -4.59 6.81
C SER A 189 20.80 -5.60 7.97
N GLU A 190 20.45 -5.18 9.18
CA GLU A 190 20.30 -6.09 10.32
C GLU A 190 19.11 -7.04 10.14
N TYR A 191 17.97 -6.53 9.67
CA TYR A 191 16.80 -7.36 9.36
C TYR A 191 17.14 -8.41 8.29
N GLU A 192 17.81 -8.00 7.21
CA GLU A 192 18.25 -8.91 6.13
C GLU A 192 19.24 -9.96 6.64
N TYR A 193 20.21 -9.56 7.47
CA TYR A 193 21.16 -10.47 8.08
C TYR A 193 20.45 -11.55 8.91
N GLU A 194 19.55 -11.14 9.80
CA GLU A 194 18.80 -12.04 10.67
C GLU A 194 17.88 -12.98 9.88
N MET A 195 17.26 -12.47 8.82
CA MET A 195 16.44 -13.22 7.90
C MET A 195 17.21 -14.31 7.16
N ASN A 196 18.44 -14.02 6.73
CA ASN A 196 19.25 -14.94 5.93
C ASN A 196 20.09 -15.93 6.76
N ASN A 197 20.39 -15.62 8.03
CA ASN A 197 21.29 -16.42 8.87
C ASN A 197 20.59 -17.31 9.90
N LYS A 198 19.28 -17.14 10.13
CA LYS A 198 18.51 -17.99 11.05
C LYS A 198 17.86 -19.16 10.32
N GLU A 199 17.97 -20.36 10.90
CA GLU A 199 17.24 -21.55 10.42
C GLU A 199 15.73 -21.31 10.42
N TYR A 200 15.23 -20.62 11.45
CA TYR A 200 13.84 -20.20 11.58
C TYR A 200 13.78 -18.69 11.82
N PHE A 201 13.50 -17.94 10.76
CA PHE A 201 13.18 -16.52 10.85
C PHE A 201 11.66 -16.31 10.75
N TYR A 202 11.10 -15.60 11.74
CA TYR A 202 9.72 -15.15 11.72
C TYR A 202 9.71 -13.63 11.92
N GLY A 203 9.49 -12.90 10.80
CA GLY A 203 9.61 -11.44 10.75
C GLY A 203 8.83 -10.71 11.86
N PRO A 204 7.54 -11.02 12.09
CA PRO A 204 6.75 -10.34 13.12
C PRO A 204 7.34 -10.46 14.53
N SER A 205 7.83 -11.65 14.93
CA SER A 205 8.48 -11.79 16.25
C SER A 205 9.78 -11.00 16.33
N TYR A 206 10.61 -11.02 15.29
CA TYR A 206 11.82 -10.21 15.25
C TYR A 206 11.52 -8.71 15.43
N LEU A 207 10.55 -8.20 14.68
CA LEU A 207 10.14 -6.79 14.72
C LEU A 207 9.57 -6.43 16.10
N TYR A 208 8.71 -7.30 16.65
CA TYR A 208 8.12 -7.10 17.98
C TYR A 208 9.21 -7.03 19.06
N ASP A 209 10.08 -8.03 19.13
CA ASP A 209 11.15 -8.09 20.12
C ASP A 209 12.09 -6.89 20.04
N LYS A 210 12.34 -6.39 18.82
CA LYS A 210 13.27 -5.28 18.58
C LYS A 210 12.67 -3.90 18.80
N TYR A 211 11.44 -3.67 18.36
CA TYR A 211 10.88 -2.31 18.21
C TYR A 211 9.72 -2.01 19.15
N TYR A 212 9.06 -3.01 19.74
CA TYR A 212 7.81 -2.81 20.45
C TYR A 212 7.92 -1.80 21.61
N ASN A 213 8.95 -1.90 22.44
CA ASN A 213 9.12 -0.99 23.58
C ASN A 213 9.28 0.47 23.13
N ASN A 214 10.01 0.73 22.04
CA ASN A 214 10.16 2.09 21.52
C ASN A 214 8.86 2.57 20.86
N ALA A 215 8.12 1.68 20.20
CA ALA A 215 6.82 2.02 19.62
C ALA A 215 5.78 2.33 20.72
N GLU A 216 5.78 1.57 21.81
CA GLU A 216 4.91 1.80 22.98
C GLU A 216 5.22 3.16 23.65
N ASN A 217 6.49 3.48 23.82
CA ASN A 217 6.95 4.74 24.41
C ASN A 217 6.80 5.96 23.48
N SER A 218 6.37 5.77 22.23
CA SER A 218 6.20 6.88 21.27
C SER A 218 4.93 7.72 21.48
N GLY A 219 4.18 7.48 22.56
CA GLY A 219 2.88 8.11 22.84
C GLY A 219 1.73 7.50 22.03
N LYS A 220 1.95 6.36 21.36
CA LYS A 220 0.96 5.64 20.53
C LYS A 220 0.86 4.16 20.92
N SER A 221 0.75 3.89 22.22
CA SER A 221 0.82 2.53 22.78
C SER A 221 -0.23 1.58 22.20
N ASP A 222 -1.43 2.08 21.90
CA ASP A 222 -2.52 1.33 21.27
C ASP A 222 -2.20 0.92 19.82
N GLN A 223 -1.30 1.64 19.15
CA GLN A 223 -0.87 1.39 17.78
C GLN A 223 0.51 0.74 17.68
N ALA A 224 1.18 0.48 18.81
CA ALA A 224 2.57 0.00 18.83
C ALA A 224 2.76 -1.25 17.96
N TYR A 225 1.85 -2.22 18.04
CA TYR A 225 1.91 -3.43 17.22
C TYR A 225 1.82 -3.14 15.71
N SER A 226 0.91 -2.25 15.30
CA SER A 226 0.73 -1.88 13.89
C SER A 226 1.94 -1.09 13.36
N ILE A 227 2.47 -0.16 14.16
CA ILE A 227 3.69 0.60 13.85
C ILE A 227 4.87 -0.35 13.61
N VAL A 228 5.05 -1.35 14.49
CA VAL A 228 6.11 -2.35 14.37
C VAL A 228 6.00 -3.17 13.07
N ASN A 229 4.79 -3.59 12.71
CA ASN A 229 4.57 -4.32 11.46
C ASN A 229 4.84 -3.45 10.22
N ASP A 230 4.45 -2.18 10.27
CA ASP A 230 4.70 -1.23 9.20
C ASP A 230 6.18 -0.86 9.08
N ALA A 231 6.91 -0.78 10.19
CA ALA A 231 8.36 -0.69 10.18
C ALA A 231 8.95 -1.87 9.38
N GLY A 232 8.49 -3.10 9.64
CA GLY A 232 8.89 -4.27 8.85
C GLY A 232 8.64 -4.11 7.34
N PHE A 233 7.48 -3.56 6.95
CA PHE A 233 7.19 -3.25 5.55
C PHE A 233 8.28 -2.33 4.96
N TRP A 234 8.60 -1.23 5.64
CA TRP A 234 9.60 -0.27 5.19
C TRP A 234 11.02 -0.85 5.13
N LEU A 235 11.42 -1.71 6.08
CA LEU A 235 12.72 -2.39 6.01
C LEU A 235 12.83 -3.26 4.76
N ARG A 236 11.78 -4.02 4.42
CA ARG A 236 11.74 -4.81 3.18
C ARG A 236 11.83 -3.95 1.93
N ARG A 237 11.17 -2.78 1.93
CA ARG A 237 11.29 -1.79 0.83
C ARG A 237 12.71 -1.20 0.73
N LYS A 238 13.42 -1.09 1.85
CA LYS A 238 14.81 -0.65 1.86
C LYS A 238 15.73 -1.71 1.26
N ILE A 239 15.51 -2.98 1.61
CA ILE A 239 16.26 -4.14 1.06
C ILE A 239 16.02 -4.29 -0.44
N ASP A 240 14.77 -4.20 -0.91
CA ASP A 240 14.45 -4.31 -2.34
C ASP A 240 14.70 -3.00 -3.12
N GLY A 241 15.11 -1.91 -2.47
CA GLY A 241 15.42 -0.63 -3.13
C GLY A 241 14.19 0.18 -3.59
N SER A 242 12.97 -0.23 -3.26
CA SER A 242 11.74 0.53 -3.60
C SER A 242 11.33 1.55 -2.52
N TYR A 243 12.07 1.65 -1.41
CA TYR A 243 11.81 2.50 -0.25
C TYR A 243 11.44 3.94 -0.61
N ASP A 244 12.32 4.64 -1.33
CA ASP A 244 12.15 6.06 -1.62
C ASP A 244 10.96 6.30 -2.56
N GLU A 245 10.81 5.48 -3.60
CA GLU A 245 9.71 5.65 -4.57
C GLU A 245 8.34 5.36 -3.92
N ILE A 246 8.25 4.38 -3.02
CA ILE A 246 7.03 4.08 -2.26
C ILE A 246 6.71 5.22 -1.30
N TRP A 247 7.70 5.75 -0.57
CA TRP A 247 7.49 6.92 0.29
C TRP A 247 7.03 8.14 -0.49
N MET A 248 7.65 8.42 -1.63
CA MET A 248 7.25 9.53 -2.49
C MET A 248 5.83 9.35 -3.06
N LEU A 249 5.43 8.12 -3.43
CA LEU A 249 4.05 7.83 -3.84
C LEU A 249 3.07 8.11 -2.69
N LEU A 250 3.34 7.55 -1.51
CA LEU A 250 2.49 7.70 -0.33
C LEU A 250 2.36 9.17 0.08
N SER A 251 3.48 9.87 0.26
CA SER A 251 3.50 11.28 0.66
C SER A 251 2.88 12.19 -0.40
N GLN A 252 3.01 11.91 -1.69
CA GLN A 252 2.29 12.67 -2.73
C GLN A 252 0.77 12.50 -2.57
N ALA A 253 0.29 11.26 -2.43
CA ALA A 253 -1.13 11.00 -2.23
C ALA A 253 -1.64 11.68 -0.94
N MET A 254 -0.92 11.52 0.17
CA MET A 254 -1.29 12.14 1.45
C MET A 254 -1.25 13.67 1.39
N ASN A 255 -0.27 14.31 0.77
CA ASN A 255 -0.29 15.77 0.59
C ASN A 255 -1.52 16.23 -0.20
N GLN A 256 -1.94 15.44 -1.19
CA GLN A 256 -3.07 15.78 -2.05
C GLN A 256 -4.44 15.59 -1.36
N TYR A 257 -4.55 14.59 -0.49
CA TYR A 257 -5.82 14.17 0.12
C TYR A 257 -5.94 14.50 1.61
N ASP A 258 -4.83 14.46 2.36
CA ASP A 258 -4.76 14.48 3.82
C ASP A 258 -3.53 15.26 4.33
N GLY A 259 -3.21 16.38 3.67
CA GLY A 259 -1.99 17.15 3.90
C GLY A 259 -1.89 17.71 5.32
N GLU A 260 -2.99 18.19 5.89
CA GLU A 260 -3.03 18.71 7.26
C GLU A 260 -2.60 17.66 8.29
N TRP A 261 -3.04 16.41 8.14
CA TRP A 261 -2.62 15.33 9.02
C TRP A 261 -1.15 14.98 8.81
N LEU A 262 -0.68 14.97 7.56
CA LEU A 262 0.72 14.68 7.27
C LEU A 262 1.65 15.73 7.87
N GLU A 263 1.28 17.01 7.77
CA GLU A 263 1.98 18.14 8.39
C GLU A 263 1.95 18.04 9.92
N TYR A 264 0.79 17.79 10.52
CA TYR A 264 0.65 17.60 11.96
C TYR A 264 1.52 16.44 12.46
N MET A 265 1.49 15.31 11.77
CA MET A 265 2.28 14.13 12.10
C MET A 265 3.77 14.47 12.09
N TRP A 266 4.27 15.10 11.03
CA TRP A 266 5.68 15.47 10.93
C TRP A 266 6.12 16.53 11.93
N GLY A 267 5.35 17.61 12.08
CA GLY A 267 5.63 18.66 13.05
C GLY A 267 5.58 18.16 14.49
N GLY A 268 4.67 17.22 14.80
CA GLY A 268 4.59 16.56 16.10
C GLY A 268 5.86 15.79 16.44
N TRP A 269 6.40 15.01 15.51
CA TRP A 269 7.64 14.25 15.73
C TRP A 269 8.86 15.15 15.95
N GLU A 270 8.99 16.24 15.20
CA GLU A 270 10.05 17.23 15.44
C GLU A 270 9.91 17.85 16.84
N TYR A 271 8.69 18.11 17.30
CA TYR A 271 8.43 18.65 18.64
C TYR A 271 8.81 17.65 19.74
N PHE A 272 8.45 16.38 19.60
CA PHE A 272 8.83 15.29 20.51
C PHE A 272 10.35 15.10 20.59
N ASN A 273 11.03 14.99 19.44
CA ASN A 273 12.47 14.71 19.39
C ASN A 273 13.34 15.86 19.92
N ASN A 274 12.85 17.09 19.87
CA ASN A 274 13.57 18.24 20.43
C ASN A 274 13.36 18.43 21.94
N GLY A 275 12.70 17.48 22.63
CA GLY A 275 12.56 17.48 24.09
C GLY A 275 11.60 18.55 24.62
N TYR A 276 10.68 19.05 23.80
CA TYR A 276 9.69 20.04 24.23
C TYR A 276 8.46 19.43 24.94
N TYR A 277 8.45 18.12 25.16
CA TYR A 277 7.49 17.46 26.03
C TYR A 277 7.92 17.59 27.49
N GLU A 278 7.51 18.67 28.16
CA GLU A 278 7.33 18.66 29.60
C GLU A 278 5.99 17.95 29.88
N GLU A 279 6.02 16.82 30.60
CA GLU A 279 4.89 15.92 30.88
C GLU A 279 3.64 16.58 31.49
N GLU A 280 3.69 17.85 31.89
CA GLU A 280 2.72 18.38 32.86
C GLU A 280 1.45 19.02 32.30
N ASN A 281 1.26 19.31 31.00
CA ASN A 281 0.05 20.05 30.55
C ASN A 281 -0.45 19.79 29.11
N TYR A 282 -0.34 18.57 28.57
CA TYR A 282 -0.95 18.29 27.25
C TYR A 282 -2.42 17.87 27.40
N GLU A 283 -3.35 18.83 27.33
CA GLU A 283 -4.74 18.55 26.94
C GLU A 283 -4.76 18.37 25.41
N GLU A 284 -5.14 17.19 24.92
CA GLU A 284 -5.30 16.95 23.49
C GLU A 284 -6.23 18.01 22.90
N PRO A 285 -5.81 18.77 21.86
CA PRO A 285 -6.70 19.66 21.14
C PRO A 285 -7.61 18.80 20.27
N TYR A 286 -8.66 18.23 20.87
CA TYR A 286 -9.77 17.71 20.09
C TYR A 286 -10.33 18.87 19.27
N PRO A 287 -10.52 18.72 17.95
CA PRO A 287 -11.28 19.69 17.20
C PRO A 287 -12.66 19.75 17.82
N THR A 288 -12.97 20.89 18.46
CA THR A 288 -14.31 21.16 18.99
C THR A 288 -15.27 20.99 17.83
N GLU A 289 -16.21 20.05 17.96
CA GLU A 289 -17.31 19.88 17.01
C GLU A 289 -17.91 21.26 16.73
N GLY A 290 -17.80 21.71 15.49
CA GLY A 290 -18.36 22.98 15.06
C GLY A 290 -19.88 22.91 15.18
N ASN A 291 -20.43 23.75 16.07
CA ASN A 291 -21.85 24.10 16.11
C ASN A 291 -22.27 24.89 14.87
#